data_AF-A0A820NK50-F1
#
_entry.id   AF-A0A820NK50-F1
#
_cell.length_a   1.000
_cell.length_b   1.000
_cell.length_c   1.000
_cell.angle_alpha   90.00
_cell.angle_beta   90.00
_cell.angle_gamma   90.00
#
_symmetry.space_group_name_H-M   'P 1'
#
loop_
_entity.id
_entity.type
_entity.pdbx_description
1 polymer ?
#
loop_
_entity_poly.entity_id
_entity_poly.type
_entity_poly.pdbx_seq_one_letter_code
_entity_poly.pdbx_strand_id
1 'polypeptide(L)'
;LFDSSPVTIDRSVIQEDQTNGQVIRAYTVDVQIVNTTDTNQWFTVAQGTSIGNKKIDVWQGGPQLINAVRLTITKSVDQPVIKSFTVHLCD
;
A
#
# COMPACT_ATOMS: atom_id res chain seq x y z
N LEU A 1 14.18 -18.49 1.31
CA LEU A 1 13.06 -18.24 2.23
C LEU A 1 13.33 -16.87 2.83
N PHE A 2 12.56 -15.86 2.46
CA PHE A 2 12.65 -14.55 3.10
C PHE A 2 12.09 -14.70 4.50
N ASP A 3 12.80 -14.18 5.51
CA ASP A 3 12.31 -14.14 6.88
C ASP A 3 11.02 -13.30 6.91
N SER A 4 9.89 -13.94 7.18
CA SER A 4 8.57 -13.31 7.24
C SER A 4 8.30 -12.80 8.65
N SER A 5 9.29 -12.17 9.26
CA SER A 5 9.15 -11.57 10.58
C SER A 5 8.31 -10.30 10.49
N PRO A 6 7.43 -10.03 11.46
CA PRO A 6 6.69 -8.78 11.49
C PRO A 6 7.61 -7.55 11.51
N VAL A 7 7.16 -6.46 10.90
CA VAL A 7 7.93 -5.21 10.79
C VAL A 7 7.07 -3.99 11.08
N THR A 8 7.64 -2.98 11.73
CA THR A 8 7.00 -1.69 12.01
C THR A 8 7.13 -0.78 10.79
N ILE A 9 6.01 -0.23 10.31
CA ILE A 9 5.92 0.60 9.10
C ILE A 9 4.96 1.77 9.34
N ASP A 10 5.21 2.93 8.73
CA ASP A 10 4.35 4.13 8.86
C ASP A 10 3.87 4.70 7.52
N ARG A 11 4.41 4.24 6.40
CA ARG A 11 4.05 4.76 5.07
C ARG A 11 4.17 3.75 3.95
N SER A 12 3.36 3.95 2.92
CA SER A 12 3.48 3.28 1.63
C SER A 12 3.91 4.26 0.54
N VAL A 13 4.76 3.79 -0.37
CA VAL A 13 5.20 4.50 -1.57
C VAL A 13 4.82 3.68 -2.80
N ILE A 14 4.01 4.29 -3.66
CA ILE A 14 3.42 3.64 -4.84
C ILE A 14 3.80 4.46 -6.09
N GLN A 15 4.15 3.78 -7.18
CA GLN A 15 4.46 4.42 -8.46
C GLN A 15 3.77 3.65 -9.59
N GLU A 16 3.01 4.36 -10.43
CA GLU A 16 2.54 3.84 -11.71
C GLU A 16 3.69 3.87 -12.73
N ASP A 17 3.72 2.92 -13.65
CA ASP A 17 4.36 3.15 -14.94
C ASP A 17 3.42 4.01 -15.79
N GLN A 18 3.81 5.27 -15.99
CA GLN A 18 3.01 6.24 -16.73
C GLN A 18 3.37 6.34 -18.22
N THR A 19 4.10 5.37 -18.78
CA THR A 19 4.48 5.38 -20.21
C THR A 19 3.26 5.55 -21.13
N ASN A 20 2.12 4.97 -20.74
CA ASN A 20 0.84 5.08 -21.47
C ASN A 20 -0.19 6.00 -20.76
N GLY A 21 0.29 6.92 -19.92
CA GLY A 21 -0.54 7.84 -19.15
C GLY A 21 -0.87 7.38 -17.73
N GLN A 22 -1.60 8.23 -17.01
CA GLN A 22 -2.02 7.97 -15.63
C GLN A 22 -3.43 7.37 -15.60
N VAL A 23 -3.57 6.13 -15.14
CA VAL A 23 -4.81 5.36 -15.36
C VAL A 23 -5.56 5.02 -14.07
N ILE A 24 -4.91 5.02 -12.91
CA ILE A 24 -5.58 4.75 -11.62
C ILE A 24 -6.49 5.92 -11.20
N ARG A 25 -7.69 5.58 -10.69
CA ARG A 25 -8.73 6.52 -10.23
C ARG A 25 -9.23 6.27 -8.82
N ALA A 26 -8.98 5.09 -8.26
CA ALA A 26 -9.14 4.81 -6.84
C ALA A 26 -8.28 3.62 -6.42
N TYR A 27 -7.75 3.66 -5.20
CA TYR A 27 -7.01 2.56 -4.60
C TYR A 27 -7.16 2.54 -3.08
N THR A 28 -6.88 1.40 -2.47
CA THR A 28 -6.68 1.24 -1.02
C THR A 28 -5.34 0.57 -0.74
N VAL A 29 -4.78 0.88 0.42
CA VAL A 29 -3.67 0.15 1.05
C VAL A 29 -4.20 -0.45 2.32
N ASP A 30 -4.12 -1.77 2.41
CA ASP A 30 -4.54 -2.53 3.58
C ASP A 30 -3.35 -3.24 4.22
N VAL A 31 -3.41 -3.47 5.52
CA VAL A 31 -2.39 -4.22 6.28
C VAL A 31 -3.00 -5.34 7.09
N GLN A 32 -2.20 -6.38 7.35
CA GLN A 32 -2.46 -7.36 8.39
C GLN A 32 -1.62 -7.02 9.61
N ILE A 33 -2.29 -6.63 10.71
CA ILE A 33 -1.64 -6.28 11.97
C ILE A 33 -1.30 -7.57 12.74
N VAL A 34 -0.16 -7.62 13.43
CA VAL A 34 0.26 -8.83 14.16
C VAL A 34 -0.75 -9.30 15.21
N ASN A 35 -1.44 -8.36 15.85
CA ASN A 35 -2.30 -8.64 17.00
C ASN A 35 -3.70 -9.16 16.64
N THR A 36 -3.97 -9.47 15.36
CA THR A 36 -5.21 -10.15 14.99
C THR A 36 -5.06 -11.66 15.05
N THR A 37 -6.05 -12.33 15.65
CA THR A 37 -6.17 -13.79 15.66
C THR A 37 -6.62 -14.35 14.31
N ASP A 38 -7.13 -13.49 13.42
CA ASP A 38 -7.60 -13.86 12.09
C ASP A 38 -6.62 -13.34 11.02
N THR A 39 -5.86 -14.25 10.43
CA THR A 39 -4.94 -13.93 9.34
C THR A 39 -5.64 -13.54 8.04
N ASN A 40 -6.98 -13.52 7.98
CA ASN A 40 -7.75 -12.98 6.87
C ASN A 40 -8.26 -11.56 7.14
N GLN A 41 -8.02 -11.02 8.32
CA GLN A 41 -8.43 -9.67 8.66
C GLN A 41 -7.45 -8.64 8.09
N TRP A 42 -7.98 -7.74 7.26
CA TRP A 42 -7.26 -6.64 6.64
C TRP A 42 -7.81 -5.30 7.12
N PHE A 43 -6.92 -4.37 7.44
CA PHE A 43 -7.29 -3.01 7.88
C PHE A 43 -6.80 -1.99 6.86
N THR A 44 -7.69 -1.15 6.35
CA THR A 44 -7.31 -0.07 5.43
C THR A 44 -6.58 1.04 6.20
N VAL A 45 -5.35 1.32 5.79
CA VAL A 45 -4.49 2.36 6.38
C VAL A 45 -4.33 3.58 5.49
N ALA A 46 -4.59 3.43 4.19
CA ALA A 46 -4.65 4.54 3.24
C ALA A 46 -5.63 4.26 2.11
N GLN A 47 -6.17 5.33 1.54
CA GLN A 47 -6.96 5.30 0.32
C GLN A 47 -6.74 6.59 -0.46
N GLY A 48 -6.88 6.53 -1.77
CA GLY A 48 -6.71 7.70 -2.62
C GLY A 48 -7.31 7.52 -4.00
N THR A 49 -7.21 8.56 -4.82
CA THR A 49 -7.75 8.58 -6.18
C THR A 49 -6.66 8.35 -7.22
N SER A 50 -5.57 9.11 -7.18
CA SER A 50 -4.51 9.06 -8.17
C SER A 50 -3.16 8.65 -7.54
N ILE A 51 -2.35 7.91 -8.30
CA ILE A 51 -0.97 7.56 -7.90
C ILE A 51 0.05 8.35 -8.72
N GLY A 52 0.01 8.18 -10.05
CA GLY A 52 0.91 8.82 -11.01
C GLY A 52 2.37 8.42 -10.82
N ASN A 53 3.29 9.37 -11.02
CA ASN A 53 4.72 9.09 -10.95
C ASN A 53 5.13 8.61 -9.56
N LYS A 54 4.51 9.15 -8.51
CA LYS A 54 4.73 8.75 -7.12
C LYS A 54 3.61 9.23 -6.20
N LYS A 55 3.14 8.31 -5.37
CA LYS A 55 2.28 8.58 -4.23
C LYS A 55 2.95 8.11 -2.95
N ILE A 56 2.95 8.96 -1.93
CA ILE A 56 3.39 8.63 -0.58
C ILE A 56 2.18 8.80 0.32
N ASP A 57 1.79 7.73 0.99
CA ASP A 57 0.71 7.73 1.97
C ASP A 57 1.29 7.53 3.35
N VAL A 58 1.27 8.57 4.17
CA VAL A 58 1.57 8.49 5.61
C VAL A 58 0.33 7.98 6.33
N TRP A 59 0.48 6.88 7.06
CA TRP A 59 -0.64 6.21 7.72
C TRP A 59 -1.05 7.00 8.96
N GLN A 60 -2.32 7.44 8.98
CA GLN A 60 -2.81 8.36 10.03
C GLN A 60 -2.82 7.74 11.43
N GLY A 61 -2.82 6.41 11.53
CA GLY A 61 -2.70 5.69 12.81
C GLY A 61 -1.27 5.65 13.38
N GLY A 62 -0.29 6.27 12.72
CA GLY A 62 1.12 6.18 13.08
C GLY A 62 1.76 4.84 12.69
N PRO A 63 3.00 4.57 13.16
CA PRO A 63 3.69 3.32 12.88
C PRO A 63 2.92 2.09 13.38
N GLN A 64 2.78 1.06 12.55
CA GLN A 64 2.08 -0.18 12.86
C GLN A 64 2.99 -1.39 12.65
N LEU A 65 2.93 -2.36 13.58
CA LEU A 65 3.60 -3.66 13.45
C LEU A 65 2.73 -4.59 12.60
N ILE A 66 3.21 -4.94 11.41
CA ILE A 66 2.45 -5.67 10.39
C ILE A 66 3.16 -6.93 9.90
N ASN A 67 2.36 -7.89 9.45
CA ASN A 67 2.82 -9.12 8.78
C ASN A 67 2.76 -9.03 7.25
N ALA A 68 1.82 -8.23 6.74
CA ALA A 68 1.58 -8.10 5.32
C ALA A 68 0.98 -6.74 4.98
N VAL A 69 1.21 -6.33 3.73
CA VAL A 69 0.61 -5.13 3.14
C VAL A 69 0.03 -5.50 1.76
N ARG A 70 -1.10 -4.91 1.41
CA ARG A 70 -1.78 -5.11 0.13
C ARG A 70 -2.16 -3.77 -0.47
N LEU A 71 -1.84 -3.61 -1.75
CA LEU A 71 -2.38 -2.54 -2.59
C LEU A 71 -3.53 -3.11 -3.41
N THR A 72 -4.71 -2.47 -3.35
CA THR A 72 -5.86 -2.82 -4.17
C THR A 72 -6.21 -1.65 -5.07
N ILE A 73 -6.16 -1.83 -6.39
CA ILE A 73 -6.66 -0.83 -7.33
C ILE A 73 -8.16 -1.07 -7.51
N THR A 74 -8.97 -0.15 -6.98
CA THR A 74 -10.43 -0.28 -6.95
C THR A 74 -11.11 0.39 -8.13
N LYS A 75 -10.43 1.32 -8.83
CA LYS A 75 -10.91 1.94 -10.06
C LYS A 75 -9.76 2.39 -10.94
N SER A 76 -9.85 2.14 -12.25
CA SER A 76 -8.95 2.68 -13.27
C SER A 76 -9.70 2.91 -14.59
N VAL A 77 -9.14 3.75 -15.48
CA VAL A 77 -9.66 3.97 -16.84
C VAL A 77 -9.01 3.08 -17.90
N ASP A 78 -7.96 2.36 -17.52
CA ASP A 78 -7.24 1.38 -18.33
C ASP A 78 -6.51 0.40 -17.38
N GLN A 79 -5.78 -0.59 -17.91
CA GLN A 79 -4.99 -1.56 -17.16
C GLN A 79 -3.83 -0.87 -16.43
N PRO A 80 -3.82 -0.84 -15.09
CA PRO A 80 -2.72 -0.26 -14.33
C PRO A 80 -1.46 -1.13 -14.44
N VAL A 81 -0.31 -0.46 -14.55
CA VAL A 81 1.01 -1.08 -14.39
C VAL A 81 1.68 -0.42 -13.19
N ILE A 82 1.95 -1.21 -12.15
CA ILE A 82 2.63 -0.72 -10.95
C ILE A 82 4.13 -0.91 -11.14
N LYS A 83 4.85 0.20 -11.25
CA LYS A 83 6.32 0.21 -11.36
C LYS A 83 6.98 -0.14 -10.04
N SER A 84 6.40 0.31 -8.93
CA SER A 84 6.94 0.09 -7.59
C SER A 84 5.85 0.18 -6.53
N PHE A 85 5.86 -0.75 -5.58
CA PHE A 85 5.10 -0.69 -4.34
C PHE A 85 6.03 -1.07 -3.19
N THR A 86 6.32 -0.10 -2.31
CA THR A 86 7.25 -0.27 -1.18
C THR A 86 6.66 0.34 0.07
N VAL A 87 7.15 -0.10 1.23
CA VAL A 87 6.77 0.42 2.53
C VAL A 87 8.01 0.80 3.32
N HIS A 88 7.89 1.81 4.18
CA HIS A 88 9.01 2.36 4.94
C HIS A 88 8.56 2.69 6.37
N LEU A 89 9.53 2.73 7.26
CA LEU A 89 9.45 3.43 8.54
C LEU A 89 10.40 4.63 8.42
N CYS A 90 9.95 5.85 8.74
CA CYS A 90 10.86 6.97 8.89
C CYS A 90 10.66 7.67 10.23
N ASP A 91 11.77 8.14 10.78
CA ASP A 91 11.85 8.88 12.05
C ASP A 91 11.49 10.36 11.88
#